data_AF-A0A940RIH6-F1
#
_entry.id   AF-A0A940RIH6-F1
#
_cell.length_a   1.000
_cell.length_b   1.000
_cell.length_c   1.000
_cell.angle_alpha   90.00
_cell.angle_beta   90.00
_cell.angle_gamma   90.00
#
_symmetry.space_group_name_H-M   'P 1'
#
loop_
_entity.id
_entity.type
_entity.pdbx_description
1 polymer ?
#
loop_
_entity_poly.entity_id
_entity_poly.type
_entity_poly.pdbx_seq_one_letter_code
_entity_poly.pdbx_strand_id
1 'polypeptide(L)'
;MSTAIDIWTAALCKPDPGYGGWAHVRRMGDGTLAGAAGGERRVSGIRMALTGVIEALGAVADLPANTAVTLHFADPNLAAELVSTDGAWAQAEPDAWNMAREALAARPLLSLAPLGEATPAAGFLKAWADFGLDTAKTRGTFKAAIPRPNLLKFPG
;
A
#
# COMPACT_ATOMS: atom_id res chain seq x y z
N MET A 1 21.16 -9.15 14.83
CA MET A 1 19.93 -8.36 15.07
C MET A 1 19.12 -8.39 13.80
N SER A 2 17.84 -8.78 13.85
CA SER A 2 16.97 -8.73 12.65
C SER A 2 16.64 -7.26 12.37
N THR A 3 17.06 -6.77 11.21
CA THR A 3 16.73 -5.42 10.73
C THR A 3 15.22 -5.35 10.49
N ALA A 4 14.50 -4.66 11.36
CA ALA A 4 13.06 -4.44 11.19
C ALA A 4 12.82 -3.45 10.04
N ILE A 5 11.83 -3.74 9.20
CA ILE A 5 11.44 -2.92 8.06
C ILE A 5 10.06 -2.35 8.34
N ASP A 6 9.89 -1.05 8.16
CA ASP A 6 8.57 -0.42 8.17
C ASP A 6 8.12 -0.17 6.74
N ILE A 7 6.85 -0.44 6.45
CA ILE A 7 6.22 -0.10 5.19
C ILE A 7 4.91 0.58 5.50
N TRP A 8 4.64 1.73 4.90
CA TRP A 8 3.38 2.44 5.02
C TRP A 8 2.66 2.43 3.68
N THR A 9 1.34 2.24 3.69
CA THR A 9 0.51 2.24 2.48
C THR A 9 -0.78 3.04 2.68
N ALA A 10 -1.20 3.74 1.63
CA ALA A 10 -2.51 4.35 1.55
C ALA A 10 -3.07 4.23 0.12
N ALA A 11 -4.39 4.23 0.03
CA ALA A 11 -5.14 4.21 -1.22
C ALA A 11 -6.26 5.26 -1.17
N LEU A 12 -6.62 5.77 -2.33
CA LEU A 12 -7.75 6.67 -2.56
C LEU A 12 -8.50 6.22 -3.79
N CYS A 13 -9.83 6.33 -3.78
CA CYS A 13 -10.64 6.08 -4.96
C CYS A 13 -11.82 7.08 -5.00
N LYS A 14 -11.99 7.74 -6.15
CA LYS A 14 -13.15 8.59 -6.43
C LYS A 14 -14.19 7.72 -7.17
N PRO A 15 -15.40 7.53 -6.62
CA PRO A 15 -16.44 6.75 -7.28
C PRO A 15 -16.93 7.47 -8.53
N ASP A 16 -17.31 6.69 -9.55
CA ASP A 16 -17.83 7.12 -10.87
C ASP A 16 -16.95 8.11 -11.68
N PRO A 17 -16.31 7.68 -12.79
CA PRO A 17 -16.30 6.35 -13.40
C PRO A 17 -15.34 5.35 -12.71
N GLY A 18 -14.86 5.68 -11.51
CA GLY A 18 -13.85 4.90 -10.77
C GLY A 18 -12.44 5.33 -11.15
N TYR A 19 -11.82 6.18 -10.33
CA TYR A 19 -10.39 6.51 -10.47
C TYR A 19 -9.75 6.26 -9.12
N GLY A 20 -8.72 5.43 -9.09
CA GLY A 20 -8.02 5.15 -7.85
C GLY A 20 -6.52 5.37 -7.98
N GLY A 21 -5.91 5.71 -6.85
CA GLY A 21 -4.47 5.75 -6.71
C GLY A 21 -4.03 5.16 -5.38
N TRP A 22 -2.81 4.64 -5.36
CA TRP A 22 -2.17 4.04 -4.21
C TRP A 22 -0.77 4.63 -4.06
N ALA A 23 -0.25 4.59 -2.84
CA ALA A 23 1.14 4.90 -2.57
C ALA A 23 1.66 4.03 -1.43
N HIS A 24 2.95 3.68 -1.51
CA HIS A 24 3.66 3.12 -0.37
C HIS A 24 5.03 3.78 -0.19
N VAL A 25 5.51 3.77 1.05
CA VAL A 25 6.90 4.09 1.41
C VAL A 25 7.41 2.93 2.26
N ARG A 26 8.64 2.48 2.02
CA ARG A 26 9.36 1.55 2.88
C ARG A 26 10.56 2.25 3.49
N ARG A 27 10.86 1.92 4.75
CA ARG A 27 12.09 2.28 5.45
C ARG A 27 12.83 0.99 5.81
N MET A 28 14.00 0.83 5.22
CA MET A 28 14.94 -0.22 5.59
C MET A 28 15.53 0.09 6.98
N GLY A 29 16.00 -0.91 7.73
CA GLY A 29 16.51 -0.64 9.08
C GLY A 29 17.91 0.03 9.12
N ASP A 30 18.52 0.32 7.97
CA ASP A 30 19.62 1.29 7.85
C ASP A 30 19.12 2.74 7.64
N GLY A 31 17.80 2.95 7.64
CA GLY A 31 17.14 4.23 7.39
C GLY A 31 16.86 4.53 5.92
N THR A 32 17.25 3.67 4.98
CA THR A 32 17.05 3.92 3.55
C THR A 32 15.56 3.93 3.19
N LEU A 33 15.12 5.03 2.58
CA LEU A 33 13.75 5.21 2.11
C LEU A 33 13.62 4.91 0.61
N ALA A 34 12.58 4.15 0.27
CA ALA A 34 12.11 3.97 -1.10
C ALA A 34 10.58 3.97 -1.11
N GLY A 35 9.96 4.35 -2.23
CA GLY A 35 8.52 4.35 -2.33
C GLY A 35 8.06 4.43 -3.77
N ALA A 36 6.80 4.06 -3.99
CA ALA A 36 6.15 4.15 -5.29
C ALA A 36 4.71 4.63 -5.11
N ALA A 37 4.17 5.19 -6.19
CA ALA A 37 2.77 5.52 -6.31
C ALA A 37 2.28 5.10 -7.68
N GLY A 38 1.01 4.76 -7.76
CA GLY A 38 0.37 4.37 -9.01
C GLY A 38 -1.11 4.68 -8.99
N GLY A 39 -1.76 4.46 -10.12
CA GLY A 39 -3.20 4.64 -10.23
C GLY A 39 -3.78 3.95 -11.45
N GLU A 40 -5.08 3.71 -11.39
CA GLU A 40 -5.86 2.97 -12.37
C GLU A 40 -7.23 3.62 -12.59
N ARG A 41 -7.80 3.38 -13.78
CA ARG A 41 -9.16 3.81 -14.15
C ARG A 41 -10.11 2.63 -14.06
N ARG A 42 -11.40 2.93 -13.87
CA ARG A 42 -12.51 1.96 -13.76
C ARG A 42 -12.24 0.90 -12.69
N VAL A 43 -11.78 1.38 -11.53
CA VAL A 43 -11.32 0.56 -10.41
C VAL A 43 -12.14 0.87 -9.16
N SER A 44 -12.32 -0.12 -8.29
CA SER A 44 -13.00 0.04 -7.00
C SER A 44 -12.02 0.53 -5.92
N GLY A 45 -12.56 1.06 -4.81
CA GLY A 45 -11.75 1.41 -3.64
C GLY A 45 -11.07 0.20 -3.01
N ILE A 46 -11.78 -0.93 -2.93
CA ILE A 46 -11.25 -2.19 -2.41
C ILE A 46 -10.07 -2.66 -3.26
N ARG A 47 -10.22 -2.68 -4.59
CA ARG A 47 -9.13 -3.05 -5.49
C ARG A 47 -7.91 -2.14 -5.29
N MET A 48 -8.12 -0.84 -5.14
CA MET A 48 -7.03 0.12 -4.95
C MET A 48 -6.29 -0.07 -3.62
N ALA A 49 -7.03 -0.35 -2.53
CA ALA A 49 -6.44 -0.68 -1.24
C ALA A 49 -5.61 -1.97 -1.32
N LEU A 50 -6.14 -3.01 -1.94
CA LEU A 50 -5.45 -4.30 -2.12
C LEU A 50 -4.21 -4.14 -3.03
N THR A 51 -4.29 -3.39 -4.14
CA THR A 51 -3.13 -3.07 -4.98
C THR A 51 -2.04 -2.36 -4.17
N GLY A 52 -2.40 -1.40 -3.32
CA GLY A 52 -1.45 -0.71 -2.45
C GLY A 52 -0.73 -1.64 -1.46
N VAL A 53 -1.38 -2.70 -0.99
CA VAL A 53 -0.78 -3.75 -0.14
C VAL A 53 0.15 -4.66 -0.95
N ILE A 54 -0.32 -5.14 -2.11
CA ILE A 54 0.45 -6.02 -2.99
C ILE A 54 1.75 -5.33 -3.41
N GLU A 55 1.67 -4.06 -3.80
CA GLU A 55 2.82 -3.26 -4.22
C GLU A 55 3.79 -2.98 -3.06
N ALA A 56 3.27 -2.66 -1.88
CA ALA A 56 4.05 -2.48 -0.67
C ALA A 56 4.85 -3.74 -0.29
N LEU A 57 4.22 -4.92 -0.33
CA LEU A 57 4.88 -6.19 -0.01
C LEU A 57 5.80 -6.66 -1.14
N GLY A 58 5.45 -6.37 -2.39
CA GLY A 58 6.32 -6.58 -3.55
C GLY A 58 7.63 -5.78 -3.45
N ALA A 59 7.59 -4.59 -2.86
CA ALA A 59 8.77 -3.74 -2.65
C ALA A 59 9.77 -4.29 -1.62
N VAL A 60 9.45 -5.37 -0.92
CA VAL A 60 10.38 -6.08 -0.03
C VAL A 60 10.59 -7.53 -0.43
N ALA A 61 10.00 -8.00 -1.53
CA ALA A 61 10.01 -9.40 -1.98
C ALA A 61 11.42 -10.01 -2.14
N ASP A 62 12.43 -9.18 -2.41
CA ASP A 62 13.84 -9.55 -2.53
C ASP A 62 14.54 -9.80 -1.18
N LEU A 63 13.94 -9.34 -0.07
CA LEU A 63 14.45 -9.60 1.28
C LEU A 63 14.09 -11.02 1.76
N PRO A 64 14.92 -11.66 2.60
CA PRO A 64 14.60 -12.95 3.22
C PRO A 64 13.19 -12.97 3.83
N ALA A 65 12.45 -14.08 3.67
CA ALA A 65 11.08 -14.20 4.16
C ALA A 65 10.95 -13.92 5.67
N ASN A 66 11.97 -14.31 6.44
CA ASN A 66 12.04 -14.11 7.89
C ASN A 66 12.54 -12.70 8.30
N THR A 67 12.63 -11.75 7.39
CA THR A 67 12.83 -10.34 7.77
C THR A 67 11.57 -9.83 8.44
N ALA A 68 11.69 -9.27 9.64
CA ALA A 68 10.58 -8.66 10.35
C ALA A 68 10.08 -7.41 9.60
N VAL A 69 8.78 -7.37 9.29
CA VAL A 69 8.14 -6.27 8.55
C VAL A 69 6.93 -5.78 9.34
N THR A 70 6.78 -4.47 9.49
CA THR A 70 5.53 -3.84 9.95
C THR A 70 4.87 -3.13 8.79
N LEU A 71 3.67 -3.56 8.40
CA LEU A 71 2.84 -2.88 7.40
C LEU A 71 1.86 -1.95 8.11
N HIS A 72 2.10 -0.65 7.98
CA HIS A 72 1.24 0.44 8.42
C HIS A 72 0.24 0.77 7.33
N PHE A 73 -1.06 0.75 7.63
CA PHE A 73 -2.11 0.92 6.61
C PHE A 73 -3.14 1.96 7.01
N ALA A 74 -3.53 2.82 6.06
CA ALA A 74 -4.46 3.92 6.34
C ALA A 74 -5.95 3.50 6.37
N ASP A 75 -6.33 2.39 5.73
CA ASP A 75 -7.73 1.92 5.72
C ASP A 75 -8.02 1.09 6.98
N PRO A 76 -8.89 1.55 7.91
CA PRO A 76 -9.12 0.89 9.18
C PRO A 76 -9.72 -0.53 9.04
N ASN A 77 -10.36 -0.85 7.91
CA ASN A 77 -11.00 -2.14 7.69
C ASN A 77 -10.05 -3.20 7.10
N LEU A 78 -8.92 -2.76 6.51
CA LEU A 78 -8.02 -3.62 5.74
C LEU A 78 -7.60 -4.88 6.49
N ALA A 79 -7.14 -4.74 7.74
CA ALA A 79 -6.63 -5.88 8.49
C ALA A 79 -7.73 -6.92 8.77
N ALA A 80 -8.95 -6.47 9.12
CA ALA A 80 -10.07 -7.36 9.37
C ALA A 80 -10.50 -8.09 8.08
N GLU A 81 -10.50 -7.40 6.95
CA GLU A 81 -10.87 -7.97 5.66
C GLU A 81 -9.83 -8.96 5.11
N LEU A 82 -8.54 -8.76 5.38
CA LEU A 82 -7.48 -9.68 4.96
C LEU A 82 -7.44 -11.00 5.76
N VAL A 83 -8.02 -11.02 6.97
CA VAL A 83 -8.12 -12.24 7.79
C VAL A 83 -9.45 -12.96 7.66
N SER A 84 -10.50 -12.28 7.19
CA SER A 84 -11.84 -12.85 6.99
C SER A 84 -11.88 -13.82 5.80
N THR A 85 -12.46 -15.01 5.93
CA THR A 85 -12.51 -16.00 4.84
C THR A 85 -13.57 -15.72 3.77
N ASP A 86 -14.63 -15.00 4.13
CA ASP A 86 -15.83 -14.74 3.33
C ASP A 86 -16.29 -13.27 3.41
N GLY A 87 -15.35 -12.39 3.80
CA GLY A 87 -15.57 -10.94 3.96
C GLY A 87 -15.99 -10.24 2.67
N ALA A 88 -16.48 -9.01 2.81
CA ALA A 88 -16.99 -8.23 1.69
C ALA A 88 -15.91 -8.02 0.60
N TRP A 89 -14.64 -7.94 0.99
CA TRP A 89 -13.55 -7.73 0.06
C TRP A 89 -13.22 -9.00 -0.74
N ALA A 90 -13.31 -10.18 -0.11
CA ALA A 90 -13.11 -11.47 -0.78
C ALA A 90 -14.18 -11.71 -1.87
N GLN A 91 -15.41 -11.24 -1.64
CA GLN A 91 -16.50 -11.35 -2.61
C GLN A 91 -16.41 -10.28 -3.71
N ALA A 92 -16.05 -9.04 -3.35
CA ALA A 92 -16.00 -7.94 -4.29
C ALA A 92 -14.78 -7.98 -5.23
N GLU A 93 -13.63 -8.41 -4.73
CA GLU A 93 -12.34 -8.38 -5.45
C GLU A 93 -11.53 -9.68 -5.19
N PRO A 94 -12.07 -10.87 -5.53
CA PRO A 94 -11.51 -12.16 -5.13
C PRO A 94 -10.05 -12.36 -5.55
N ASP A 95 -9.70 -11.97 -6.78
CA ASP A 95 -8.35 -12.16 -7.30
C ASP A 95 -7.32 -11.27 -6.56
N ALA A 96 -7.61 -9.98 -6.40
CA ALA A 96 -6.73 -9.07 -5.66
C ALA A 96 -6.64 -9.46 -4.18
N TRP A 97 -7.75 -9.92 -3.60
CA TRP A 97 -7.78 -10.33 -2.21
C TRP A 97 -6.91 -11.59 -1.98
N ASN A 98 -7.00 -12.59 -2.87
CA ASN A 98 -6.14 -13.76 -2.84
C ASN A 98 -4.66 -13.39 -2.99
N MET A 99 -4.32 -12.54 -3.96
CA MET A 99 -2.95 -12.06 -4.17
C MET A 99 -2.38 -11.32 -2.94
N ALA A 100 -3.19 -10.46 -2.31
CA ALA A 100 -2.77 -9.76 -1.10
C ALA A 100 -2.49 -10.78 0.03
N ARG A 101 -3.37 -11.75 0.25
CA ARG A 101 -3.17 -12.76 1.29
C ARG A 101 -1.99 -13.68 1.03
N GLU A 102 -1.72 -14.03 -0.22
CA GLU A 102 -0.51 -14.76 -0.60
C GLU A 102 0.75 -13.96 -0.27
N ALA A 103 0.76 -12.66 -0.58
CA ALA A 103 1.88 -11.77 -0.25
C ALA A 103 2.08 -11.63 1.27
N LEU A 104 1.00 -11.59 2.05
CA LEU A 104 1.05 -11.63 3.51
C LEU A 104 1.65 -12.97 4.01
N ALA A 105 1.16 -14.09 3.49
CA ALA A 105 1.57 -15.44 3.90
C ALA A 105 3.05 -15.73 3.57
N ALA A 106 3.60 -15.09 2.53
CA ALA A 106 5.02 -15.17 2.20
C ALA A 106 5.95 -14.51 3.25
N ARG A 107 5.39 -13.82 4.25
CA ARG A 107 6.11 -13.09 5.30
C ARG A 107 5.69 -13.56 6.70
N PRO A 108 6.31 -14.63 7.24
CA PRO A 108 5.93 -15.17 8.56
C PRO A 108 6.15 -14.21 9.74
N LEU A 109 7.01 -13.19 9.60
CA LEU A 109 7.25 -12.16 10.62
C LEU A 109 6.64 -10.80 10.25
N LEU A 110 5.48 -10.82 9.58
CA LEU A 110 4.71 -9.62 9.26
C LEU A 110 3.79 -9.22 10.42
N SER A 111 3.85 -7.94 10.80
CA SER A 111 2.88 -7.30 11.69
C SER A 111 2.04 -6.28 10.90
N LEU A 112 0.74 -6.26 11.14
CA LEU A 112 -0.17 -5.26 10.57
C LEU A 112 -0.46 -4.20 11.64
N ALA A 113 -0.26 -2.92 11.31
CA ALA A 113 -0.50 -1.80 12.21
C ALA A 113 -1.39 -0.74 11.56
N PRO A 114 -2.48 -0.27 12.22
CA PRO A 114 -3.27 0.82 11.67
C PRO A 114 -2.46 2.13 11.67
N LEU A 115 -2.52 2.87 10.57
CA LEU A 115 -1.96 4.20 10.44
C LEU A 115 -3.04 5.24 10.69
N GLY A 116 -2.92 5.99 11.79
CA GLY A 116 -3.88 7.03 12.13
C GLY A 116 -4.02 8.08 11.02
N GLU A 117 -5.26 8.43 10.67
CA GLU A 117 -5.54 9.31 9.52
C GLU A 117 -4.95 10.72 9.64
N ALA A 118 -4.83 11.23 10.87
CA ALA A 118 -4.28 12.55 11.17
C ALA A 118 -2.74 12.58 11.24
N THR A 119 -2.08 11.44 10.99
CA THR A 119 -0.61 11.39 11.03
C THR A 119 -0.01 12.08 9.79
N PRO A 120 1.14 12.77 9.93
CA PRO A 120 1.84 13.33 8.77
C PRO A 120 2.21 12.28 7.71
N ALA A 121 2.51 11.05 8.12
CA ALA A 121 2.80 9.95 7.21
C ALA A 121 1.57 9.56 6.36
N ALA A 122 0.38 9.48 6.98
CA ALA A 122 -0.87 9.28 6.24
C ALA A 122 -1.12 10.41 5.25
N GLY A 123 -0.89 11.67 5.65
CA GLY A 123 -1.00 12.83 4.76
C GLY A 123 -0.08 12.74 3.55
N PHE A 124 1.19 12.36 3.75
CA PHE A 124 2.15 12.17 2.67
C PHE A 124 1.69 11.09 1.68
N LEU A 125 1.27 9.93 2.18
CA LEU A 125 0.84 8.81 1.34
C LEU A 125 -0.45 9.16 0.59
N LYS A 126 -1.43 9.80 1.25
CA LYS A 126 -2.66 10.27 0.62
C LYS A 126 -2.37 11.27 -0.51
N ALA A 127 -1.40 12.18 -0.34
CA ALA A 127 -1.01 13.11 -1.40
C ALA A 127 -0.42 12.37 -2.63
N TRP A 128 0.40 11.35 -2.42
CA TRP A 128 0.93 10.53 -3.52
C TRP A 128 -0.12 9.62 -4.16
N ALA A 129 -1.06 9.10 -3.38
CA ALA A 129 -2.21 8.36 -3.88
C ALA A 129 -3.13 9.26 -4.71
N ASP A 130 -3.36 10.52 -4.34
CA ASP A 130 -4.15 11.47 -5.14
C ASP A 130 -3.42 11.86 -6.44
N PHE A 131 -2.09 12.03 -6.40
CA PHE A 131 -1.27 12.15 -7.62
C PHE A 131 -1.40 10.92 -8.53
N GLY A 132 -1.37 9.72 -7.93
CA GLY A 132 -1.75 8.43 -8.50
C GLY A 132 -3.08 8.50 -9.24
N LEU A 133 -4.12 8.86 -8.51
CA LEU A 133 -5.47 8.95 -9.04
C LEU A 133 -5.57 9.95 -10.20
N ASP A 134 -5.02 11.14 -10.06
CA ASP A 134 -5.16 12.23 -11.03
C ASP A 134 -4.37 11.98 -12.32
N THR A 135 -3.19 11.40 -12.20
CA THR A 135 -2.42 11.00 -13.38
C THR A 135 -3.14 9.87 -14.13
N ALA A 136 -3.79 8.94 -13.41
CA ALA A 136 -4.52 7.85 -14.05
C ALA A 136 -5.73 8.33 -14.87
N LYS A 137 -6.39 9.43 -14.45
CA LYS A 137 -7.46 10.07 -15.24
C LYS A 137 -7.01 10.46 -16.64
N THR A 138 -5.78 10.95 -16.78
CA THR A 138 -5.26 11.52 -18.04
C THR A 138 -4.45 10.52 -18.85
N ARG A 139 -3.68 9.64 -18.19
CA ARG A 139 -2.72 8.73 -18.84
C ARG A 139 -3.08 7.24 -18.78
N GLY A 140 -4.16 6.87 -18.07
CA GLY A 140 -4.50 5.47 -17.82
C GLY A 140 -3.65 4.86 -16.70
N THR A 141 -3.60 3.53 -16.64
CA THR A 141 -2.84 2.80 -15.61
C THR A 141 -1.38 3.20 -15.61
N PHE A 142 -0.84 3.54 -14.44
CA PHE A 142 0.59 3.80 -14.29
C PHE A 142 1.11 3.48 -12.89
N LYS A 143 2.42 3.39 -12.80
CA LYS A 143 3.21 3.24 -11.56
C LYS A 143 4.52 4.00 -11.73
N ALA A 144 4.94 4.71 -10.71
CA ALA A 144 6.20 5.45 -10.69
C ALA A 144 6.85 5.41 -9.30
N ALA A 145 8.18 5.43 -9.26
CA ALA A 145 8.92 5.62 -8.02
C ALA A 145 8.71 7.05 -7.51
N ILE A 146 8.55 7.20 -6.18
CA ILE A 146 8.53 8.51 -5.53
C ILE A 146 9.95 9.09 -5.59
N PRO A 147 10.15 10.30 -6.13
CA PRO A 147 11.48 10.88 -6.25
C PRO A 147 12.17 11.04 -4.88
N ARG A 148 13.47 10.76 -4.83
CA ARG A 148 14.29 10.85 -3.61
C ARG A 148 14.13 12.18 -2.85
N PRO A 149 14.10 13.37 -3.49
CA PRO A 149 13.89 14.62 -2.76
C PRO A 149 12.56 14.71 -2.02
N ASN A 150 11.53 13.97 -2.47
CA ASN A 150 10.25 13.89 -1.78
C ASN A 150 10.27 12.83 -0.69
N LEU A 151 10.92 11.69 -0.91
CA LEU A 151 11.12 10.67 0.13
C LEU A 151 11.86 11.21 1.35
N LEU A 152 12.86 12.09 1.16
CA LEU A 152 13.57 12.75 2.27
C LEU A 152 12.67 13.63 3.16
N LYS A 153 11.45 13.94 2.73
CA LYS A 153 10.44 14.68 3.49
C LYS A 153 9.42 13.77 4.17
N PHE A 154 9.54 12.44 3.99
CA PHE A 154 8.63 11.49 4.61
C PHE A 154 8.81 11.52 6.14
N PRO A 155 7.74 11.74 6.92
CA PRO A 155 7.83 11.99 8.35
C PRO A 155 7.78 10.72 9.23
N GLY A 156 7.86 9.52 8.63
CA GLY A 156 7.67 8.23 9.29
C GLY A 156 8.96 7.49 9.66
#